data_AF-A0A8T4UXR1-F1
#
_entry.id   AF-A0A8T4UXR1-F1
#
_cell.length_a   1.000
_cell.length_b   1.000
_cell.length_c   1.000
_cell.angle_alpha   90.00
_cell.angle_beta   90.00
_cell.angle_gamma   90.00
#
_symmetry.space_group_name_H-M   'P 1'
#
loop_
_entity.id
_entity.type
_entity.pdbx_description
1 polymer ?
#
loop_
_entity_poly.entity_id
_entity_poly.type
_entity_poly.pdbx_seq_one_letter_code
_entity_poly.pdbx_strand_id
1 'polypeptide(L)'
;MSLLDQIIENLPEVKSPQQKRLPFNEKLKWTLIGLVLFFVLGLIPLFGLGENALQQFEFLSIILGASFGSIISLGIGPLVTSSIVLQLLTGTGILNLDLTQPESRKKFQGLQKIGAIFFIIFEAGIYVLMGGLAPSQLLAGTPAFATLEMLLIFQLFLGGILIMFMDELINEL
;
A
#
# COMPACT_ATOMS: atom_id res chain seq x y z
N MET A 1 -0.65 -4.86 -28.42
CA MET A 1 -0.68 -4.87 -26.95
C MET A 1 0.08 -3.64 -26.49
N SER A 2 -0.56 -2.75 -25.76
CA SER A 2 0.10 -1.55 -25.21
C SER A 2 1.13 -1.97 -24.16
N LEU A 3 2.19 -1.17 -23.95
CA LEU A 3 3.16 -1.40 -22.86
C LEU A 3 2.46 -1.51 -21.50
N LEU A 4 1.35 -0.79 -21.32
CA LEU A 4 0.52 -0.86 -20.12
C LEU A 4 -0.16 -2.23 -19.97
N ASP A 5 -0.64 -2.84 -21.06
CA ASP A 5 -1.28 -4.15 -21.01
C ASP A 5 -0.27 -5.23 -20.60
N GLN A 6 0.97 -5.14 -21.10
CA GLN A 6 2.05 -6.06 -20.73
C GLN A 6 2.48 -5.92 -19.27
N ILE A 7 2.45 -4.71 -18.71
CA ILE A 7 2.75 -4.51 -17.28
C ILE A 7 1.61 -5.08 -16.44
N ILE A 8 0.36 -4.80 -16.80
CA ILE A 8 -0.82 -5.28 -16.06
C ILE A 8 -0.85 -6.81 -16.00
N GLU A 9 -0.60 -7.48 -17.13
CA GLU A 9 -0.61 -8.96 -17.21
C GLU A 9 0.49 -9.64 -16.38
N ASN A 10 1.59 -8.93 -16.08
CA ASN A 10 2.72 -9.47 -15.32
C ASN A 10 2.69 -9.09 -13.83
N LEU A 11 1.69 -8.34 -13.38
CA LEU A 11 1.58 -8.00 -11.97
C LEU A 11 1.13 -9.22 -11.15
N PRO A 12 1.79 -9.53 -10.02
CA PRO A 12 1.38 -10.63 -9.16
C PRO A 12 -0.01 -10.32 -8.58
N GLU A 13 -0.99 -11.19 -8.78
CA GLU A 13 -2.38 -11.01 -8.36
C GLU A 13 -2.84 -12.17 -7.46
N VAL A 14 -3.67 -11.87 -6.45
CA VAL A 14 -4.30 -12.91 -5.62
C VAL A 14 -5.32 -13.65 -6.46
N LYS A 15 -5.14 -14.97 -6.61
CA LYS A 15 -6.04 -15.79 -7.41
C LYS A 15 -7.42 -15.88 -6.75
N SER A 16 -8.46 -15.51 -7.50
CA SER A 16 -9.85 -15.68 -7.09
C SER A 16 -10.16 -17.13 -6.69
N PRO A 17 -11.03 -17.36 -5.69
CA PRO A 17 -11.40 -18.69 -5.26
C PRO A 17 -12.01 -19.51 -6.40
N GLN A 18 -11.64 -20.79 -6.48
CA GLN A 18 -12.14 -21.70 -7.53
C GLN A 18 -13.64 -21.99 -7.38
N GLN A 19 -14.19 -21.79 -6.18
CA GLN A 19 -15.61 -21.96 -5.89
C GLN A 19 -16.38 -20.70 -6.27
N LYS A 20 -17.49 -20.84 -6.99
CA LYS A 20 -18.36 -19.71 -7.39
C LYS A 20 -18.91 -18.91 -6.20
N ARG A 21 -19.02 -19.52 -5.01
CA ARG A 21 -19.42 -18.88 -3.75
C ARG A 21 -18.71 -19.55 -2.58
N LEU A 22 -17.88 -18.79 -1.88
CA LEU A 22 -17.30 -19.25 -0.62
C LEU A 22 -18.37 -19.25 0.49
N PRO A 23 -18.42 -20.28 1.35
CA PRO A 23 -19.30 -20.29 2.50
C PRO A 23 -18.91 -19.20 3.49
N PHE A 24 -19.90 -18.64 4.20
CA PHE A 24 -19.69 -17.54 5.15
C PHE A 24 -18.59 -17.84 6.18
N ASN A 25 -18.52 -19.07 6.68
CA ASN A 25 -17.53 -19.49 7.66
C ASN A 25 -16.09 -19.41 7.11
N GLU A 26 -15.88 -19.63 5.81
CA GLU A 26 -14.56 -19.49 5.18
C GLU A 26 -14.19 -18.03 5.01
N LYS A 27 -15.13 -17.20 4.53
CA LYS A 27 -14.91 -15.74 4.44
C LYS A 27 -14.53 -15.16 5.80
N LEU A 28 -15.29 -15.50 6.84
CA LEU A 28 -15.02 -15.02 8.20
C LEU A 28 -13.64 -15.45 8.71
N LYS A 29 -13.20 -16.68 8.43
CA LYS A 29 -11.86 -17.16 8.79
C LYS A 29 -10.76 -16.34 8.11
N TRP A 30 -10.88 -16.12 6.80
CA TRP A 30 -9.89 -15.34 6.05
C TRP A 30 -9.86 -13.87 6.46
N THR A 31 -11.02 -13.26 6.71
CA THR A 31 -11.11 -11.90 7.26
C THR A 31 -10.42 -11.82 8.64
N LEU A 32 -10.65 -12.80 9.52
CA LEU A 32 -10.01 -12.83 10.84
C LEU A 32 -8.48 -13.00 10.73
N ILE A 33 -8.02 -13.87 9.83
CA ILE A 33 -6.58 -14.07 9.59
C ILE A 33 -5.94 -12.78 9.07
N GLY A 34 -6.55 -12.12 8.08
CA GLY A 34 -6.07 -10.84 7.57
C GLY A 34 -6.02 -9.77 8.67
N LEU A 35 -7.07 -9.69 9.50
CA LEU A 35 -7.13 -8.75 10.62
C LEU A 35 -6.00 -8.98 11.64
N VAL A 36 -5.74 -10.23 12.01
CA VAL A 36 -4.65 -10.57 12.95
C VAL A 36 -3.29 -10.21 12.35
N LEU A 37 -3.06 -10.53 11.07
CA LEU A 37 -1.82 -10.17 10.38
C LEU A 37 -1.61 -8.65 10.35
N PHE A 38 -2.66 -7.89 10.04
CA PHE A 38 -2.63 -6.43 10.05
C PHE A 38 -2.19 -5.87 11.42
N PHE A 39 -2.79 -6.34 12.51
CA PHE A 39 -2.41 -5.91 13.86
C PHE A 39 -0.98 -6.31 14.22
N VAL A 40 -0.54 -7.53 13.86
CA VAL A 40 0.83 -7.98 14.10
C VAL A 40 1.82 -7.07 13.38
N LEU A 41 1.57 -6.72 12.11
CA LEU A 41 2.44 -5.80 11.36
C LEU A 41 2.45 -4.39 11.97
N GLY A 42 1.33 -3.95 12.55
CA GLY A 42 1.23 -2.70 13.32
C GLY A 42 2.06 -2.63 14.59
N LEU A 43 2.44 -3.78 15.15
CA LEU A 43 3.25 -3.88 16.35
C LEU A 43 4.75 -4.01 16.06
N ILE A 44 5.15 -4.28 14.82
CA ILE A 44 6.56 -4.44 14.45
C ILE A 44 7.15 -3.05 14.13
N PRO A 45 8.02 -2.49 14.98
CA PRO A 45 8.63 -1.19 14.73
C PRO A 45 9.64 -1.27 13.57
N LEU A 46 9.82 -0.15 12.87
CA LEU A 46 10.82 -0.02 11.82
C LEU A 46 12.23 -0.07 12.40
N PHE A 47 13.10 -0.88 11.80
CA PHE A 47 14.50 -0.92 12.17
C PHE A 47 15.23 0.33 11.68
N GLY A 48 16.03 0.94 12.56
CA GLY A 48 16.85 2.12 12.23
C GLY A 48 16.12 3.46 12.35
N LEU A 49 14.89 3.47 12.86
CA LEU A 49 14.12 4.70 13.09
C LEU A 49 14.72 5.50 14.27
N GLY A 50 14.89 6.81 14.09
CA GLY A 50 15.31 7.74 15.14
C GLY A 50 14.16 8.31 15.96
N GLU A 51 14.47 9.21 16.89
CA GLU A 51 13.44 10.05 17.51
C GLU A 51 12.88 11.03 16.47
N ASN A 52 11.67 10.74 16.02
CA ASN A 52 10.98 11.49 14.98
C ASN A 52 9.71 12.13 15.53
N ALA A 53 9.18 13.11 14.80
CA ALA A 53 7.93 13.77 15.14
C ALA A 53 6.69 12.93 14.80
N LEU A 54 6.65 11.67 15.23
CA LEU A 54 5.57 10.72 14.94
C LEU A 54 4.20 11.24 15.39
N GLN A 55 4.17 12.06 16.45
CA GLN A 55 2.95 12.71 16.96
C GLN A 55 2.28 13.63 15.93
N GLN A 56 3.03 14.22 15.00
CA GLN A 56 2.46 15.08 13.95
C GLN A 56 1.61 14.30 12.94
N PHE A 57 1.80 12.97 12.89
CA PHE A 57 1.09 12.09 11.97
C PHE A 57 -0.08 11.33 12.62
N GLU A 58 -0.41 11.57 13.89
CA GLU A 58 -1.47 10.85 14.61
C GLU A 58 -2.85 10.99 13.93
N PHE A 59 -3.17 12.19 13.45
CA PHE A 59 -4.41 12.39 12.70
C PHE A 59 -4.43 11.58 11.39
N LEU A 60 -3.31 11.57 10.67
CA LEU A 60 -3.19 10.83 9.41
C LEU A 60 -3.21 9.32 9.67
N SER A 61 -2.66 8.87 10.79
CA SER A 61 -2.63 7.45 11.19
C SER A 61 -4.03 6.88 11.39
N ILE A 62 -4.94 7.67 11.97
CA ILE A 62 -6.34 7.29 12.17
C ILE A 62 -7.06 7.12 10.83
N ILE A 63 -6.88 8.06 9.90
CA ILE A 63 -7.56 8.03 8.60
C ILE A 63 -7.02 6.89 7.72
N LEU A 64 -5.71 6.70 7.71
CA LEU A 64 -5.05 5.72 6.86
C LEU A 64 -5.00 4.32 7.48
N GLY A 65 -5.53 4.12 8.68
CA GLY A 65 -5.32 2.88 9.42
C GLY A 65 -3.83 2.53 9.54
N ALA A 66 -2.98 3.54 9.68
CA ALA A 66 -1.54 3.38 9.75
C ALA A 66 -1.08 3.39 11.21
N SER A 67 0.05 2.74 11.47
CA SER A 67 0.78 2.86 12.73
C SER A 67 2.16 3.43 12.41
N PHE A 68 2.30 4.76 12.51
CA PHE A 68 3.54 5.45 12.15
C PHE A 68 4.71 5.02 13.05
N GLY A 69 5.79 4.60 12.42
CA GLY A 69 6.94 3.97 13.08
C GLY A 69 6.93 2.44 13.05
N SER A 70 5.91 1.81 12.47
CA SER A 70 5.84 0.36 12.22
C SER A 70 5.93 0.01 10.73
N ILE A 71 5.93 -1.29 10.42
CA ILE A 71 5.90 -1.78 9.03
C ILE A 71 4.69 -1.22 8.26
N ILE A 72 3.55 -0.99 8.92
CA ILE A 72 2.33 -0.45 8.28
C ILE A 72 2.22 1.07 8.35
N SER A 73 3.34 1.80 8.41
CA SER A 73 3.31 3.27 8.51
C SER A 73 2.64 3.95 7.29
N LEU A 74 2.59 3.28 6.12
CA LEU A 74 1.84 3.76 4.95
C LEU A 74 0.33 3.54 5.08
N GLY A 75 -0.09 2.54 5.87
CA GLY A 75 -1.48 2.12 5.98
C GLY A 75 -2.13 1.81 4.62
N ILE A 76 -3.41 2.15 4.50
CA ILE A 76 -4.16 2.05 3.23
C ILE A 76 -3.97 3.26 2.31
N GLY A 77 -3.14 4.24 2.72
CA GLY A 77 -2.97 5.52 2.01
C GLY A 77 -2.70 5.37 0.52
N PRO A 78 -1.67 4.62 0.11
CA PRO A 78 -1.36 4.44 -1.31
C PRO A 78 -2.50 3.85 -2.15
N LEU A 79 -3.30 2.93 -1.58
CA LEU A 79 -4.43 2.30 -2.27
C LEU A 79 -5.58 3.29 -2.46
N VAL A 80 -5.91 4.04 -1.41
CA VAL A 80 -6.97 5.05 -1.43
C VAL A 80 -6.57 6.19 -2.37
N THR A 81 -5.34 6.69 -2.28
CA THR A 81 -4.82 7.75 -3.14
C THR A 81 -4.87 7.33 -4.62
N SER A 82 -4.40 6.12 -4.94
CA SER A 82 -4.48 5.58 -6.30
C SER A 82 -5.93 5.51 -6.80
N SER A 83 -6.85 5.01 -5.97
CA SER A 83 -8.27 4.94 -6.29
C SER A 83 -8.87 6.32 -6.56
N ILE A 84 -8.60 7.31 -5.70
CA ILE A 84 -9.11 8.68 -5.85
C ILE A 84 -8.61 9.30 -7.15
N VAL A 85 -7.31 9.19 -7.43
CA VAL A 85 -6.74 9.73 -8.68
C VAL A 85 -7.40 9.10 -9.90
N LEU A 86 -7.53 7.77 -9.92
CA LEU A 86 -8.13 7.08 -11.07
C LEU A 86 -9.63 7.37 -11.21
N GLN A 87 -10.37 7.46 -10.10
CA GLN A 87 -11.78 7.89 -10.08
C GLN A 87 -11.94 9.31 -10.63
N LEU A 88 -11.05 10.25 -10.28
CA LEU A 88 -11.09 11.61 -10.82
C LEU A 88 -10.77 11.64 -12.32
N LEU A 89 -9.77 10.88 -12.79
CA LEU A 89 -9.44 10.82 -14.21
C LEU A 89 -10.56 10.20 -15.06
N THR A 90 -11.23 9.19 -14.54
CA THR A 90 -12.39 8.58 -15.22
C THR A 90 -13.63 9.46 -15.16
N GLY A 91 -13.91 10.09 -14.01
CA GLY A 91 -15.06 10.97 -13.82
C GLY A 91 -14.98 12.27 -14.62
N THR A 92 -13.77 12.77 -14.90
CA THR A 92 -13.55 13.94 -15.78
C THR A 92 -13.59 13.60 -17.27
N GLY A 93 -13.68 12.32 -17.64
CA GLY A 93 -13.65 11.86 -19.03
C GLY A 93 -12.25 11.86 -19.68
N ILE A 94 -11.19 12.11 -18.91
CA ILE A 94 -9.80 12.00 -19.39
C ILE A 94 -9.49 10.54 -19.69
N LEU A 95 -9.92 9.62 -18.82
CA LEU A 95 -9.88 8.18 -19.03
C LEU A 95 -11.28 7.64 -19.30
N ASN A 96 -11.57 7.33 -20.57
CA ASN A 96 -12.85 6.75 -20.98
C ASN A 96 -12.89 5.24 -20.65
N LEU A 97 -13.09 4.91 -19.37
CA LEU A 97 -13.28 3.54 -18.89
C LEU A 97 -14.75 3.34 -18.50
N ASP A 98 -15.48 2.59 -19.31
CA ASP A 98 -16.86 2.21 -19.01
C ASP A 98 -16.89 1.07 -17.99
N LEU A 99 -17.02 1.41 -16.71
CA LEU A 99 -17.08 0.47 -15.60
C LEU A 99 -18.33 -0.43 -15.60
N THR A 100 -19.24 -0.32 -16.57
CA THR A 100 -20.30 -1.33 -16.76
C THR A 100 -19.77 -2.59 -17.46
N GLN A 101 -18.70 -2.45 -18.25
CA GLN A 101 -18.10 -3.55 -18.99
C GLN A 101 -17.05 -4.30 -18.17
N PRO A 102 -17.04 -5.64 -18.19
CA PRO A 102 -16.10 -6.44 -17.41
C PRO A 102 -14.64 -6.20 -17.80
N GLU A 103 -14.36 -5.90 -19.07
CA GLU A 103 -13.00 -5.61 -19.53
C GLU A 103 -12.45 -4.30 -18.97
N SER A 104 -13.25 -3.24 -19.00
CA SER A 104 -12.89 -1.93 -18.44
C SER A 104 -12.72 -1.97 -16.92
N ARG A 105 -13.52 -2.79 -16.21
CA ARG A 105 -13.34 -3.02 -14.77
C ARG A 105 -11.97 -3.63 -14.46
N LYS A 106 -11.56 -4.64 -15.24
CA LYS A 106 -10.23 -5.26 -15.09
C LYS A 106 -9.11 -4.25 -15.37
N LYS A 107 -9.25 -3.44 -16.42
CA LYS A 107 -8.28 -2.36 -16.71
C LYS A 107 -8.21 -1.34 -15.58
N PHE A 108 -9.35 -0.95 -15.01
CA PHE A 108 -9.39 -0.04 -13.86
C PHE A 108 -8.66 -0.63 -12.65
N GLN A 109 -8.94 -1.88 -12.31
CA GLN A 109 -8.26 -2.59 -11.20
C GLN A 109 -6.75 -2.70 -11.43
N GLY A 110 -6.32 -3.07 -12.65
CA GLY A 110 -4.91 -3.13 -13.01
C GLY A 110 -4.21 -1.77 -12.91
N LEU A 111 -4.85 -0.70 -13.39
CA LEU A 111 -4.32 0.67 -13.27
C LEU A 111 -4.28 1.14 -11.82
N GLN A 112 -5.31 0.85 -11.03
CA GLN A 112 -5.35 1.18 -9.61
C GLN A 112 -4.20 0.50 -8.86
N LYS A 113 -3.92 -0.75 -9.18
CA LYS A 113 -2.80 -1.51 -8.59
C LYS A 113 -1.44 -0.91 -8.96
N ILE A 114 -1.23 -0.59 -10.23
CA ILE A 114 -0.01 0.11 -10.69
C ILE A 114 0.15 1.43 -9.94
N GLY A 115 -0.92 2.23 -9.87
CA GLY A 115 -0.93 3.49 -9.14
C GLY A 115 -0.62 3.29 -7.66
N ALA A 116 -1.15 2.24 -7.04
CA ALA A 116 -0.92 1.94 -5.63
C ALA A 116 0.55 1.55 -5.39
N ILE A 117 1.17 0.75 -6.26
CA ILE A 117 2.61 0.43 -6.18
C ILE A 117 3.45 1.71 -6.32
N PHE A 118 3.09 2.58 -7.27
CA PHE A 118 3.74 3.87 -7.44
C PHE A 118 3.64 4.72 -6.17
N PHE A 119 2.45 4.85 -5.59
CA PHE A 119 2.24 5.62 -4.36
C PHE A 119 2.93 5.00 -3.15
N ILE A 120 3.04 3.67 -3.05
CA ILE A 120 3.82 3.02 -1.99
C ILE A 120 5.29 3.48 -2.05
N ILE A 121 5.90 3.41 -3.24
CA ILE A 121 7.30 3.83 -3.43
C ILE A 121 7.45 5.32 -3.17
N PHE A 122 6.53 6.12 -3.71
CA PHE A 122 6.54 7.57 -3.61
C PHE A 122 6.36 8.07 -2.18
N GLU A 123 5.33 7.61 -1.47
CA GLU A 123 5.06 7.98 -0.08
C GLU A 123 6.15 7.46 0.86
N ALA A 124 6.66 6.24 0.65
CA ALA A 124 7.80 5.72 1.43
C ALA A 124 9.03 6.63 1.30
N GLY A 125 9.34 7.06 0.08
CA GLY A 125 10.43 8.01 -0.17
C GLY A 125 10.18 9.35 0.50
N ILE A 126 8.99 9.92 0.36
CA ILE A 126 8.64 11.22 0.98
C ILE A 126 8.73 11.15 2.50
N TYR A 127 8.15 10.14 3.14
CA TYR A 127 8.15 10.04 4.59
C TYR A 127 9.56 9.92 5.16
N VAL A 128 10.46 9.19 4.50
CA VAL A 128 11.85 9.05 4.98
C VAL A 128 12.67 10.30 4.64
N LEU A 129 12.70 10.73 3.38
CA LEU A 129 13.57 11.82 2.90
C LEU A 129 13.16 13.21 3.40
N MET A 130 11.88 13.43 3.72
CA MET A 130 11.41 14.67 4.34
C MET A 130 11.59 14.68 5.87
N GLY A 131 12.17 13.63 6.45
CA GLY A 131 12.48 13.58 7.88
C GLY A 131 11.33 13.12 8.78
N GLY A 132 10.21 12.66 8.21
CA GLY A 132 9.06 12.16 9.00
C GLY A 132 9.32 10.80 9.65
N LEU A 133 10.00 9.90 8.92
CA LEU A 133 10.41 8.56 9.33
C LEU A 133 11.89 8.36 9.04
N ALA A 134 12.75 9.22 9.58
CA ALA A 134 14.19 9.20 9.32
C ALA A 134 15.00 8.49 10.42
N PRO A 135 16.26 8.12 10.15
CA PRO A 135 17.20 7.68 11.16
C PRO A 135 17.53 8.81 12.15
N SER A 136 18.16 8.46 13.27
CA SER A 136 18.58 9.45 14.27
C SER A 136 19.47 10.53 13.65
N GLN A 137 19.15 11.80 13.93
CA GLN A 137 19.92 12.96 13.47
C GLN A 137 21.38 12.95 13.97
N LEU A 138 21.69 12.19 15.02
CA LEU A 138 23.06 11.99 15.48
C LEU A 138 23.95 11.31 14.45
N LEU A 139 23.36 10.54 13.52
CA LEU A 139 24.07 9.91 12.41
C LEU A 139 24.14 10.80 11.16
N ALA A 140 23.49 11.98 11.17
CA ALA A 140 23.46 12.86 10.02
C ALA A 140 24.89 13.25 9.56
N GLY A 141 25.16 13.13 8.27
CA GLY A 141 26.49 13.36 7.68
C GLY A 141 27.40 12.14 7.66
N THR A 142 26.99 11.00 8.24
CA THR A 142 27.70 9.72 8.07
C THR A 142 27.14 8.92 6.88
N PRO A 143 27.96 8.07 6.23
CA PRO A 143 27.46 7.15 5.19
C PRO A 143 26.44 6.12 5.72
N ALA A 144 26.43 5.88 7.04
CA ALA A 144 25.45 5.02 7.68
C ALA A 144 24.03 5.60 7.61
N PHE A 145 23.88 6.93 7.60
CA PHE A 145 22.58 7.60 7.54
C PHE A 145 21.83 7.26 6.24
N ALA A 146 22.46 7.47 5.08
CA ALA A 146 21.87 7.16 3.78
C ALA A 146 21.54 5.66 3.63
N THR A 147 22.36 4.79 4.22
CA THR A 147 22.11 3.34 4.22
C THR A 147 20.85 2.99 5.03
N LEU A 148 20.68 3.61 6.20
CA LEU A 148 19.50 3.43 7.05
C LEU A 148 18.25 4.03 6.42
N GLU A 149 18.34 5.19 5.75
CA GLU A 149 17.22 5.76 4.99
C GLU A 149 16.74 4.81 3.89
N MET A 150 17.66 4.29 3.07
CA MET A 150 17.28 3.32 2.04
C MET A 150 16.65 2.05 2.63
N LEU A 151 17.16 1.59 3.78
CA LEU A 151 16.60 0.45 4.49
C LEU A 151 15.20 0.74 5.06
N LEU A 152 14.94 1.95 5.57
CA LEU A 152 13.62 2.38 6.01
C LEU A 152 12.64 2.45 4.84
N ILE A 153 13.04 3.05 3.71
CA ILE A 153 12.21 3.07 2.48
C ILE A 153 11.87 1.66 2.05
N PHE A 154 12.83 0.74 2.07
CA PHE A 154 12.60 -0.66 1.71
C PHE A 154 11.63 -1.36 2.66
N GLN A 155 11.74 -1.15 3.97
CA GLN A 155 10.79 -1.70 4.95
C GLN A 155 9.37 -1.17 4.72
N LEU A 156 9.22 0.14 4.47
CA LEU A 156 7.93 0.75 4.16
C LEU A 156 7.35 0.20 2.86
N PHE A 157 8.17 0.06 1.83
CA PHE A 157 7.76 -0.56 0.58
C PHE A 157 7.21 -1.97 0.78
N LEU A 158 7.93 -2.82 1.53
CA LEU A 158 7.46 -4.16 1.86
C LEU A 158 6.14 -4.14 2.63
N GLY A 159 6.02 -3.26 3.64
CA GLY A 159 4.79 -3.09 4.40
C GLY A 159 3.60 -2.66 3.54
N GLY A 160 3.80 -1.70 2.64
CA GLY A 160 2.78 -1.25 1.70
C GLY A 160 2.34 -2.36 0.73
N ILE A 161 3.28 -3.15 0.21
CA ILE A 161 2.97 -4.30 -0.65
C ILE A 161 2.19 -5.38 0.11
N LEU A 162 2.53 -5.63 1.38
CA LEU A 162 1.78 -6.58 2.21
C LEU A 162 0.34 -6.12 2.43
N ILE A 163 0.12 -4.83 2.73
CA ILE A 163 -1.23 -4.27 2.87
C ILE A 163 -1.99 -4.39 1.55
N MET A 164 -1.34 -4.11 0.42
CA MET A 164 -1.96 -4.23 -0.90
C MET A 164 -2.44 -5.66 -1.17
N PHE A 165 -1.61 -6.67 -0.94
CA PHE A 165 -2.02 -8.06 -1.15
C PHE A 165 -3.07 -8.53 -0.14
N MET A 166 -3.05 -8.00 1.08
CA MET A 166 -4.08 -8.30 2.07
C MET A 166 -5.44 -7.69 1.68
N ASP A 167 -5.45 -6.49 1.11
CA ASP A 167 -6.65 -5.87 0.54
C ASP A 167 -7.19 -6.70 -0.63
N GLU A 168 -6.34 -7.12 -1.56
CA GLU A 168 -6.72 -8.02 -2.66
C GLU A 168 -7.30 -9.33 -2.16
N LEU A 169 -6.66 -9.95 -1.15
CA LEU A 169 -7.16 -11.18 -0.55
C LEU A 169 -8.56 -11.00 0.00
N ILE A 170 -8.84 -9.89 0.69
CA ILE A 170 -10.17 -9.63 1.27
C ILE A 170 -11.19 -9.32 0.18
N ASN A 171 -10.80 -8.58 -0.87
CA ASN A 171 -11.68 -8.22 -1.99
C ASN A 171 -12.07 -9.45 -2.85
N GLU A 172 -11.23 -10.48 -2.90
CA GLU A 172 -11.47 -11.71 -3.66
C GLU A 172 -12.31 -12.78 -2.91
N LEU A 173 -12.64 -12.57 -1.61
CA LEU A 173 -13.45 -13.52 -0.80
C LEU A 173 -14.95 -13.47 -1.13
#